data_AF-A0A7R9MSK5-F1
#
_entry.id   AF-A0A7R9MSK5-F1
#
_cell.length_a   1.000
_cell.length_b   1.000
_cell.length_c   1.000
_cell.angle_alpha   90.00
_cell.angle_beta   90.00
_cell.angle_gamma   90.00
#
_symmetry.space_group_name_H-M   'P 1'
#
loop_
_entity.id
_entity.type
_entity.pdbx_description
1 polymer ?
#
loop_
_entity_poly.entity_id
_entity_poly.type
_entity_poly.pdbx_seq_one_letter_code
_entity_poly.pdbx_strand_id
1 'polypeptide(L)' 'MIFGVAPNFNIENIYSAVKSGKESIFQRIVNRFGKKCTYVAIGDGKDEEIAAKK' A
#
# COMPACT_ATOMS: atom_id res chain seq x y z
N MET A 1 -4.84 3.34 19.52
CA MET A 1 -4.76 2.26 18.50
C MET A 1 -5.69 1.15 18.95
N ILE A 2 -6.71 0.81 18.18
CA ILE A 2 -7.89 0.08 18.70
C ILE A 2 -7.89 -1.42 18.31
N PHE A 3 -7.03 -1.84 17.38
CA PHE A 3 -7.05 -3.21 16.83
C PHE A 3 -5.78 -4.04 17.11
N GLY A 4 -4.85 -3.56 17.96
CA GLY A 4 -3.64 -4.30 18.32
C GLY A 4 -2.64 -4.56 17.18
N VAL A 5 -2.92 -4.09 15.95
CA VAL A 5 -2.06 -4.33 14.77
C VAL A 5 -0.83 -3.42 14.71
N ALA A 6 -0.84 -2.32 15.45
CA ALA A 6 0.21 -1.31 15.36
C ALA A 6 1.65 -1.81 15.62
N PRO A 7 1.92 -2.74 16.55
CA PRO A 7 3.25 -3.30 16.72
C PRO A 7 3.79 -4.05 15.48
N ASN A 8 2.92 -4.50 14.58
CA ASN A 8 3.33 -5.22 13.36
C ASN A 8 3.68 -4.27 12.20
N PHE A 9 3.29 -2.99 12.28
CA PHE A 9 3.45 -2.03 11.18
C PHE A 9 4.27 -0.83 11.64
N ASN A 10 5.45 -0.65 11.04
CA ASN A 10 6.22 0.58 11.22
C ASN A 10 5.40 1.77 10.68
N ILE A 11 5.32 2.86 11.45
CA ILE A 11 4.56 4.07 11.10
C ILE A 11 4.99 4.67 9.76
N GLU A 12 6.26 4.54 9.41
CA GLU A 12 6.80 5.01 8.12
C GLU A 12 6.25 4.23 6.92
N ASN A 13 5.64 3.07 7.13
CA ASN A 13 5.07 2.22 6.09
C ASN A 13 3.54 2.31 6.03
N ILE A 14 2.93 3.23 6.79
CA ILE A 14 1.49 3.48 6.76
C ILE A 14 1.21 4.68 5.85
N TYR A 15 0.38 4.48 4.83
CA TYR A 15 0.06 5.49 3.82
C TYR A 15 -1.45 5.75 3.77
N SER A 16 -1.85 7.02 3.67
CA SER A 16 -3.25 7.41 3.43
C SER A 16 -3.49 7.65 1.95
N ALA A 17 -4.44 6.92 1.36
CA ALA A 17 -4.81 7.05 -0.05
C ALA A 17 -5.96 8.04 -0.29
N VAL A 18 -6.53 8.68 0.75
CA VAL A 18 -7.77 9.48 0.67
C VAL A 18 -7.68 10.60 -0.38
N LYS A 19 -6.50 11.24 -0.53
CA LYS A 19 -6.31 12.35 -1.49
C LYS A 19 -5.71 11.91 -2.82
N SER A 20 -4.79 10.96 -2.82
CA SER A 20 -3.94 10.62 -3.97
C SER A 20 -4.35 9.34 -4.70
N GLY A 21 -5.25 8.55 -4.11
CA GLY A 21 -5.63 7.23 -4.62
C GLY A 21 -4.58 6.15 -4.39
N LYS A 22 -4.98 4.88 -4.48
CA LYS A 22 -4.11 3.72 -4.19
C LYS A 22 -2.99 3.56 -5.23
N GLU A 23 -3.26 3.86 -6.50
CA GLU A 23 -2.26 3.78 -7.59
C GLU A 23 -1.03 4.66 -7.34
N SER A 24 -1.24 5.93 -6.94
CA SER A 24 -0.14 6.84 -6.62
C SER A 24 0.70 6.35 -5.42
N ILE A 25 0.04 5.77 -4.42
CA ILE A 25 0.73 5.18 -3.27
C ILE A 25 1.51 3.92 -3.68
N PHE A 26 0.97 3.06 -4.53
CA PHE A 26 1.67 1.86 -5.02
C PHE A 26 2.93 2.25 -5.78
N GLN A 27 2.86 3.22 -6.68
CA GLN A 27 4.05 3.75 -7.37
C GLN A 27 5.09 4.31 -6.39
N ARG A 28 4.66 5.03 -5.35
CA ARG A 28 5.55 5.53 -4.31
C ARG A 28 6.25 4.41 -3.53
N ILE A 29 5.54 3.32 -3.24
CA ILE A 29 6.08 2.12 -2.59
C ILE A 29 7.12 1.46 -3.51
N VAL A 30 6.80 1.27 -4.79
CA VAL A 30 7.75 0.70 -5.77
C VAL A 30 8.99 1.57 -5.92
N ASN A 31 8.84 2.90 -5.92
CA ASN A 31 9.97 3.83 -5.98
C ASN A 31 10.83 3.78 -4.71
N ARG A 32 10.24 3.50 -3.54
CA ARG A 32 10.95 3.39 -2.26
C ARG A 32 11.72 2.08 -2.13
N PHE A 33 11.10 0.94 -2.47
CA PHE A 33 11.68 -0.39 -2.24
C PHE A 33 12.36 -0.99 -3.49
N GLY A 34 12.11 -0.42 -4.67
CA GLY A 34 12.76 -0.78 -5.93
C GLY A 34 11.98 -1.81 -6.76
N LYS A 35 12.27 -1.85 -8.07
CA LYS A 35 11.55 -2.72 -9.02
C LYS A 35 11.90 -4.21 -8.95
N LYS A 36 12.95 -4.58 -8.21
CA LYS A 36 13.41 -5.98 -8.06
C LYS A 36 12.71 -6.73 -6.90
N CYS A 37 11.53 -6.26 -6.48
CA CYS A 37 10.72 -6.91 -5.46
C CYS A 37 9.47 -7.54 -6.10
N THR A 38 8.97 -8.62 -5.51
CA THR A 38 7.64 -9.13 -5.81
C THR A 38 6.65 -8.42 -4.90
N TYR A 39 5.72 -7.67 -5.49
CA TYR A 39 4.69 -6.93 -4.77
C TYR A 39 3.41 -7.76 -4.70
N VAL A 40 2.80 -7.82 -3.52
CA VAL A 40 1.51 -8.50 -3.30
C VAL A 40 0.53 -7.49 -2.73
N ALA A 41 -0.55 -7.21 -3.47
CA ALA A 41 -1.65 -6.40 -2.98
C ALA A 41 -2.70 -7.31 -2.31
N ILE A 42 -3.08 -6.99 -1.08
CA ILE A 42 -4.08 -7.73 -0.30
C ILE A 42 -5.19 -6.75 0.08
N GLY A 43 -6.42 -7.08 -0.27
CA GLY A 43 -7.61 -6.29 0.03
C GLY A 43 -8.85 -6.90 -0.63
N ASP A 44 -10.03 -6.45 -0.21
CA ASP A 44 -11.33 -6.92 -0.68
C ASP A 44 -12.04 -5.91 -1.63
N GLY A 45 -11.48 -4.71 -1.80
CA GLY A 45 -12.02 -3.65 -2.63
C GLY A 45 -11.56 -3.69 -4.09
N LYS A 46 -12.36 -3.07 -4.97
CA LYS A 46 -12.04 -2.96 -6.42
C LYS A 46 -10.89 -1.99 -6.70
N ASP A 47 -10.72 -0.95 -5.88
CA ASP A 47 -9.72 0.09 -6.11
C ASP A 47 -8.29 -0.46 -6.01
N GLU A 48 -8.03 -1.34 -5.04
CA GLU A 48 -6.75 -2.03 -4.89
C GLU A 48 -6.54 -3.07 -5.99
N GLU A 49 -7.58 -3.79 -6.40
CA GLU A 49 -7.50 -4.76 -7.49
C GLU A 49 -7.12 -4.08 -8.81
N ILE A 50 -7.76 -2.96 -9.13
CA ILE A 50 -7.48 -2.17 -10.34
C ILE A 50 -6.08 -1.56 -10.26
N ALA A 51 -5.71 -0.96 -9.14
CA ALA A 51 -4.39 -0.35 -8.97
C ALA A 51 -3.25 -1.36 -9.02
N ALA A 52 -3.47 -2.61 -8.60
CA ALA A 52 -2.46 -3.67 -8.62
C ALA A 52 -2.26 -4.31 -10.01
N LYS A 53 -3.23 -4.15 -10.92
CA LYS A 53 -3.15 -4.66 -12.30
C LYS A 53 -2.40 -3.72 -13.26
N LYS A 54 -2.09 -2.49 -12.82
CA LYS A 54 -1.34 -1.50 -13.59
C LYS A 54 0.16 -1.62 -13.33
#